data_AF-A0A7C3MB68-F1
#
_entry.id   AF-A0A7C3MB68-F1
#
_cell.length_a   1.000
_cell.length_b   1.000
_cell.length_c   1.000
_cell.angle_alpha   90.00
_cell.angle_beta   90.00
_cell.angle_gamma   90.00
#
_symmetry.space_group_name_H-M   'P 1'
#
loop_
_entity.id
_entity.type
_entity.pdbx_description
1 polymer ?
#
loop_
_entity_poly.entity_id
_entity_poly.type
_entity_poly.pdbx_seq_one_letter_code
_entity_poly.pdbx_strand_id
1 'polypeptide(L)'
;MRDKLVLAIGVTLFLMLLAAMTNSWKAFGYLMALNLSLWLVFGAMKGEDKIGPAIWLGFIAFIIWAGCLSVIFYYWGLFKGTLPSFTIGGMHPGFFVLFPLMWLLSFIPVTLCYALLFDKWILPEESWNEYLEHLKKIRESREVGEYE
;
A
#
# COMPACT_ATOMS: atom_id res chain seq x y z
N MET A 1 -6.92 -17.10 3.03
CA MET A 1 -6.24 -16.40 1.90
C MET A 1 -5.13 -15.48 2.35
N ARG A 2 -5.26 -14.91 3.55
CA ARG A 2 -4.23 -14.09 4.21
C ARG A 2 -2.83 -14.73 4.21
N ASP A 3 -2.71 -16.02 4.52
CA ASP A 3 -1.41 -16.72 4.56
C ASP A 3 -0.70 -16.74 3.20
N LYS A 4 -1.46 -16.96 2.12
CA LYS A 4 -0.93 -16.91 0.75
C LYS A 4 -0.42 -15.51 0.40
N LEU A 5 -1.09 -14.46 0.89
CA LEU A 5 -0.68 -13.08 0.68
C LEU A 5 0.59 -12.75 1.46
N VAL A 6 0.70 -13.18 2.72
CA VAL A 6 1.92 -13.03 3.53
C VAL A 6 3.09 -13.76 2.87
N LEU A 7 2.86 -14.97 2.37
CA LEU A 7 3.87 -15.73 1.63
C LEU A 7 4.28 -14.99 0.34
N ALA A 8 3.33 -14.44 -0.41
CA ALA A 8 3.62 -13.63 -1.59
C ALA A 8 4.45 -12.37 -1.25
N ILE A 9 4.15 -11.69 -0.14
CA ILE A 9 4.94 -10.55 0.37
C ILE A 9 6.36 -11.01 0.72
N GLY A 10 6.51 -12.13 1.43
CA GLY A 10 7.82 -12.68 1.79
C GLY A 10 8.65 -13.08 0.55
N VAL A 11 8.02 -13.74 -0.42
CA VAL A 11 8.67 -14.10 -1.70
C VAL A 11 9.09 -12.85 -2.47
N THR A 12 8.24 -11.81 -2.53
CA THR A 12 8.63 -10.56 -3.21
C THR A 12 9.81 -9.88 -2.51
N LEU A 13 9.85 -9.84 -1.18
CA LEU A 13 11.01 -9.32 -0.44
C LEU A 13 12.29 -10.11 -0.73
N PHE A 14 12.20 -11.44 -0.80
CA PHE A 14 13.34 -12.27 -1.17
C PHE A 14 13.82 -11.99 -2.60
N LEU A 15 12.89 -11.84 -3.55
CA LEU A 15 13.22 -11.47 -4.94
C LEU A 15 13.85 -10.07 -5.00
N MET A 16 13.41 -9.12 -4.17
CA MET A 16 14.05 -7.81 -4.07
C MET A 16 15.51 -7.94 -3.61
N LEU A 17 15.79 -8.77 -2.61
CA LEU A 17 17.16 -9.02 -2.17
C LEU A 17 18.02 -9.59 -3.32
N LEU A 18 17.51 -10.58 -4.05
CA LEU A 18 18.20 -11.14 -5.22
C LEU A 18 18.43 -10.10 -6.33
N ALA A 19 17.45 -9.23 -6.58
CA ALA A 19 17.58 -8.14 -7.55
C ALA A 19 18.66 -7.14 -7.14
N ALA A 20 18.77 -6.83 -5.84
CA ALA A 20 19.82 -5.96 -5.31
C ALA A 20 21.22 -6.61 -5.42
N MET A 21 21.34 -7.90 -5.07
CA MET A 21 22.60 -8.66 -5.17
C MET A 21 23.10 -8.78 -6.62
N THR A 22 22.19 -8.83 -7.59
CA THR A 22 22.51 -8.88 -9.03
C THR A 22 22.66 -7.48 -9.66
N ASN A 23 22.66 -6.40 -8.86
CA ASN A 23 22.70 -5.02 -9.32
C ASN A 23 21.56 -4.62 -10.30
N SER A 24 20.46 -5.39 -10.30
CA SER A 24 19.29 -5.16 -11.13
C SER A 24 18.32 -4.18 -10.47
N TRP A 25 18.72 -2.91 -10.40
CA TRP A 25 17.95 -1.85 -9.73
C TRP A 25 16.56 -1.62 -10.34
N LYS A 26 16.39 -1.84 -11.65
CA LYS A 26 15.08 -1.78 -12.31
C LYS A 26 14.13 -2.86 -11.79
N ALA A 27 14.62 -4.11 -11.72
CA ALA A 27 13.83 -5.21 -11.17
C ALA A 27 13.50 -4.98 -9.70
N PHE A 28 14.48 -4.51 -8.91
CA PHE A 28 14.26 -4.12 -7.51
C PHE A 28 13.12 -3.10 -7.38
N GLY A 29 13.14 -2.04 -8.18
CA GLY A 29 12.10 -1.02 -8.17
C GLY A 29 10.71 -1.59 -8.44
N TYR A 30 10.53 -2.37 -9.50
CA TYR A 30 9.21 -2.95 -9.82
C TYR A 30 8.74 -3.96 -8.76
N LEU A 31 9.66 -4.72 -8.16
CA LEU A 31 9.34 -5.62 -7.05
C LEU A 31 8.94 -4.84 -5.79
N MET A 32 9.56 -3.68 -5.52
CA MET A 32 9.16 -2.78 -4.45
C MET A 32 7.73 -2.25 -4.69
N ALA A 33 7.40 -1.81 -5.91
CA ALA A 33 6.05 -1.38 -6.26
C ALA A 33 5.01 -2.49 -6.02
N LEU A 34 5.33 -3.73 -6.43
CA LEU A 34 4.48 -4.88 -6.17
C LEU A 34 4.35 -5.14 -4.66
N ASN A 35 5.44 -5.11 -3.91
CA ASN A 35 5.43 -5.39 -2.48
C ASN A 35 4.59 -4.37 -1.69
N LEU A 36 4.76 -3.08 -1.96
CA LEU A 36 3.93 -2.01 -1.36
C LEU A 36 2.44 -2.20 -1.68
N SER A 37 2.13 -2.63 -2.90
CA SER A 37 0.76 -2.89 -3.33
C SER A 37 0.15 -4.08 -2.60
N LEU A 38 0.92 -5.17 -2.41
CA LEU A 38 0.49 -6.33 -1.64
C LEU A 38 0.26 -5.98 -0.16
N TRP A 39 1.10 -5.12 0.43
CA TRP A 39 0.89 -4.61 1.79
C TRP A 39 -0.40 -3.80 1.94
N LEU A 40 -0.74 -2.97 0.95
CA LEU A 40 -2.01 -2.24 0.93
C LEU A 40 -3.21 -3.20 0.86
N VAL A 41 -3.14 -4.24 0.02
CA VAL A 41 -4.18 -5.29 -0.01
C VAL A 41 -4.30 -5.94 1.37
N PHE A 42 -3.17 -6.33 1.98
CA PHE A 42 -3.15 -7.00 3.27
C PHE A 42 -3.80 -6.14 4.37
N GLY A 43 -3.51 -4.83 4.38
CA GLY A 43 -4.09 -3.90 5.33
C GLY A 43 -5.60 -3.66 5.13
N ALA A 44 -6.08 -3.67 3.88
CA ALA A 44 -7.48 -3.42 3.55
C ALA A 44 -8.36 -4.69 3.54
N MET A 45 -7.78 -5.88 3.74
CA MET A 45 -8.52 -7.15 3.80
C MET A 45 -9.41 -7.23 5.06
N LYS A 46 -10.67 -7.66 4.88
CA LYS A 46 -11.58 -7.94 6.01
C LYS A 46 -11.51 -9.43 6.38
N GLY A 47 -11.13 -9.73 7.62
CA GLY A 47 -11.00 -11.12 8.10
C GLY A 47 -9.94 -11.94 7.36
N GLU A 48 -10.07 -13.27 7.39
CA GLU A 48 -9.07 -14.21 6.86
C GLU A 48 -9.20 -14.48 5.34
N ASP A 49 -10.39 -14.26 4.78
CA ASP A 49 -10.78 -14.71 3.42
C ASP A 49 -11.54 -13.70 2.56
N LYS A 50 -11.70 -12.44 2.96
CA LYS A 50 -12.40 -11.45 2.11
C LYS A 50 -11.45 -10.36 1.61
N ILE A 51 -10.84 -10.63 0.46
CA ILE A 51 -10.02 -9.66 -0.29
C ILE A 51 -10.91 -8.53 -0.83
N GLY A 52 -12.06 -8.86 -1.43
CA GLY A 52 -13.04 -7.88 -1.89
C GLY A 52 -12.41 -6.70 -2.66
N PRO A 53 -12.80 -5.45 -2.38
CA PRO A 53 -12.26 -4.27 -3.06
C PRO A 53 -10.80 -3.94 -2.74
N ALA A 54 -10.18 -4.59 -1.75
CA ALA A 54 -8.77 -4.38 -1.41
C ALA A 54 -7.85 -4.70 -2.61
N ILE A 55 -8.22 -5.67 -3.46
CA ILE A 55 -7.43 -6.02 -4.65
C ILE A 55 -7.36 -4.87 -5.65
N TRP A 56 -8.44 -4.10 -5.80
CA TRP A 56 -8.48 -2.94 -6.68
C TRP A 56 -7.60 -1.82 -6.15
N LEU A 57 -7.60 -1.61 -4.83
CA LEU A 57 -6.70 -0.66 -4.18
C LEU A 57 -5.23 -1.03 -4.45
N GLY A 58 -4.88 -2.30 -4.25
CA GLY A 58 -3.53 -2.80 -4.55
C GLY A 58 -3.16 -2.68 -6.04
N PHE A 59 -4.08 -3.01 -6.94
CA PHE A 59 -3.84 -2.94 -8.38
C PHE A 59 -3.64 -1.49 -8.87
N ILE A 60 -4.47 -0.57 -8.41
CA ILE A 60 -4.33 0.87 -8.73
C ILE A 60 -3.01 1.39 -8.16
N ALA A 61 -2.69 1.07 -6.91
CA ALA A 61 -1.41 1.43 -6.31
C ALA A 61 -0.24 0.89 -7.14
N PHE A 62 -0.29 -0.38 -7.57
CA PHE A 62 0.76 -0.99 -8.37
C PHE A 62 1.00 -0.24 -9.69
N ILE A 63 -0.07 0.08 -10.42
CA ILE A 63 0.03 0.84 -11.69
C ILE A 63 0.71 2.18 -11.46
N ILE A 64 0.31 2.90 -10.40
CA ILE A 64 0.85 4.22 -10.10
C ILE A 64 2.33 4.13 -9.71
N TRP A 65 2.68 3.21 -8.82
CA TRP A 65 4.06 2.97 -8.40
C TRP A 65 4.95 2.52 -9.58
N ALA A 66 4.49 1.57 -10.39
CA ALA A 66 5.22 1.08 -11.55
C ALA A 66 5.39 2.18 -12.62
N GLY A 67 4.37 3.00 -12.84
CA GLY A 67 4.44 4.17 -13.72
C GLY A 67 5.48 5.17 -13.24
N CYS A 68 5.41 5.56 -11.96
CA CYS A 68 6.36 6.50 -11.35
C CYS A 68 7.81 6.00 -11.47
N LEU A 69 8.07 4.75 -11.11
CA LEU A 69 9.39 4.13 -11.22
C LEU A 69 9.89 4.06 -12.66
N SER A 70 9.01 3.77 -13.62
CA SER A 70 9.38 3.75 -15.04
C SER A 70 9.88 5.12 -15.51
N VAL A 71 9.24 6.20 -15.06
CA VAL A 71 9.67 7.57 -15.37
C VAL A 71 10.99 7.90 -14.67
N ILE A 72 11.18 7.48 -13.41
CA ILE A 72 12.46 7.67 -12.70
C ILE A 72 13.59 6.95 -13.43
N PHE A 73 13.38 5.69 -13.82
CA PHE A 73 14.39 4.92 -14.56
C PHE A 73 14.66 5.46 -15.95
N TYR A 74 13.67 6.07 -16.60
CA TYR A 74 13.83 6.79 -17.85
C TYR A 74 14.79 7.97 -17.69
N TYR A 75 14.54 8.84 -16.71
CA TYR A 75 15.42 9.98 -16.43
C TYR A 75 16.80 9.57 -15.90
N TRP A 76 16.87 8.49 -15.11
CA TRP A 76 18.15 7.92 -14.70
C TRP A 76 18.98 7.43 -15.89
N GLY A 77 18.34 6.85 -16.91
CA GLY A 77 18.99 6.45 -18.15
C GLY A 77 19.49 7.64 -18.97
N LEU A 78 18.70 8.72 -19.06
CA LEU A 78 19.05 9.93 -19.80
C LEU A 78 20.22 10.70 -19.19
N PHE A 79 20.29 10.76 -17.86
CA PHE A 79 21.29 11.55 -17.12
C PHE A 79 22.35 10.67 -16.47
N LYS A 80 22.57 9.46 -17.00
CA LYS A 80 23.53 8.53 -16.42
C LYS A 80 24.95 9.07 -16.58
N GLY A 81 25.54 9.51 -15.47
CA GLY A 81 26.91 10.05 -15.45
C GLY A 81 27.02 11.49 -15.97
N THR A 82 25.91 12.17 -16.21
CA THR A 82 25.87 13.57 -16.65
C THR A 82 24.88 14.35 -15.80
N LEU A 83 25.26 15.57 -15.41
CA LEU A 83 24.31 16.46 -14.75
C LEU A 83 23.37 17.07 -15.80
N PRO A 84 22.06 17.17 -15.53
CA PRO A 84 21.13 17.86 -16.39
C PRO A 84 21.56 19.32 -16.59
N SER A 85 21.44 19.84 -17.81
CA SER A 85 21.63 21.27 -18.08
C SER A 85 20.51 22.15 -17.53
N PHE A 86 19.44 21.54 -16.99
CA PHE A 86 18.28 22.22 -16.45
C PHE A 86 17.74 21.51 -15.22
N THR A 87 17.17 22.28 -14.30
CA THR A 87 16.43 21.78 -13.13
C THR A 87 14.95 22.11 -13.29
N ILE A 88 14.07 21.27 -12.75
CA ILE A 88 12.63 21.56 -12.67
C ILE A 88 12.31 21.89 -11.22
N GLY A 89 11.86 23.12 -10.94
CA GLY A 89 11.60 23.57 -9.57
C GLY A 89 12.82 23.49 -8.64
N GLY A 90 14.03 23.68 -9.19
CA GLY A 90 15.30 23.54 -8.46
C GLY A 90 15.75 22.10 -8.20
N MET A 91 15.02 21.10 -8.70
CA MET A 91 15.30 19.68 -8.52
C MET A 91 15.80 19.01 -9.80
N HIS A 92 16.57 17.92 -9.64
CA HIS A 92 16.91 17.03 -10.74
C HIS A 92 15.62 16.50 -11.41
N PRO A 93 15.48 16.48 -12.75
CA PRO A 93 14.22 16.09 -13.40
C PRO A 93 13.66 14.73 -12.94
N GLY A 94 14.54 13.73 -12.77
CA GLY A 94 14.15 12.43 -12.22
C GLY A 94 13.64 12.47 -10.77
N PHE A 95 14.12 13.42 -9.95
CA PHE A 95 13.63 13.63 -8.60
C PHE A 95 12.34 14.46 -8.59
N PHE A 96 12.23 15.46 -9.47
CA PHE A 96 11.03 16.27 -9.60
C PHE A 96 9.80 15.40 -9.89
N VAL A 97 9.95 14.36 -10.71
CA VAL A 97 8.90 13.37 -11.04
C VAL A 97 8.32 12.69 -9.80
N LEU A 98 9.11 12.45 -8.75
CA LEU A 98 8.60 11.90 -7.50
C LEU A 98 7.55 12.83 -6.88
N PHE A 99 7.72 14.15 -7.00
CA PHE A 99 6.83 15.09 -6.32
C PHE A 99 5.37 15.03 -6.81
N PRO A 100 5.03 15.19 -8.10
CA PRO A 100 3.65 15.10 -8.55
C PRO A 100 3.18 13.66 -8.69
N LEU A 101 4.00 12.72 -9.18
CA LEU A 101 3.53 11.36 -9.45
C LEU A 101 3.45 10.50 -8.19
N MET A 102 4.45 10.53 -7.32
CA MET A 102 4.38 9.78 -6.07
C MET A 102 3.49 10.49 -5.06
N TRP A 103 3.60 11.81 -4.92
CA TRP A 103 2.84 12.51 -3.89
C TRP A 103 1.39 12.76 -4.32
N LEU A 104 1.12 13.49 -5.40
CA LEU A 104 -0.28 13.78 -5.77
C LEU A 104 -1.00 12.55 -6.30
N LEU A 105 -0.34 11.76 -7.16
CA LEU A 105 -0.99 10.63 -7.83
C LEU A 105 -1.09 9.38 -6.97
N SER A 106 -0.16 9.09 -6.04
CA SER A 106 -0.37 7.98 -5.11
C SER A 106 -1.17 8.42 -3.89
N PHE A 107 -0.85 9.56 -3.28
CA PHE A 107 -1.47 9.93 -1.99
C PHE A 107 -2.96 10.21 -2.14
N ILE A 108 -3.39 10.98 -3.14
CA ILE A 108 -4.80 11.36 -3.27
C ILE A 108 -5.67 10.14 -3.59
N PRO A 109 -5.43 9.36 -4.66
CA PRO A 109 -6.29 8.25 -5.03
C PRO A 109 -6.20 7.09 -4.03
N VAL A 110 -5.02 6.75 -3.52
CA VAL A 110 -4.90 5.66 -2.55
C VAL A 110 -5.57 6.03 -1.23
N THR A 111 -5.40 7.26 -0.74
CA THR A 111 -6.04 7.70 0.51
C THR A 111 -7.54 7.87 0.34
N LEU A 112 -8.03 8.45 -0.75
CA LEU A 112 -9.47 8.57 -1.02
C LEU A 112 -10.12 7.20 -1.23
N CYS A 113 -9.52 6.31 -2.04
CA CYS A 113 -10.03 4.96 -2.21
C CYS A 113 -10.03 4.21 -0.89
N TYR A 114 -8.97 4.35 -0.07
CA TYR A 114 -8.93 3.73 1.25
C TYR A 114 -10.03 4.28 2.16
N ALA A 115 -10.23 5.60 2.22
CA ALA A 115 -11.29 6.22 3.02
C ALA A 115 -12.69 5.77 2.59
N LEU A 116 -12.96 5.74 1.29
CA LEU A 116 -14.25 5.27 0.75
C LEU A 116 -14.49 3.77 1.03
N LEU A 117 -13.42 2.97 1.07
CA LEU A 117 -13.49 1.56 1.44
C LEU A 117 -13.55 1.37 2.96
N PHE A 118 -13.07 2.32 3.74
CA PHE A 118 -13.00 2.19 5.19
C PHE A 118 -14.40 2.04 5.78
N ASP A 119 -15.29 2.98 5.49
CA ASP A 119 -16.65 3.01 6.05
C ASP A 119 -17.54 1.87 5.51
N LYS A 120 -17.30 1.43 4.26
CA LYS A 120 -18.15 0.43 3.61
C LYS A 120 -17.68 -1.00 3.82
N TRP A 121 -16.38 -1.21 3.98
CA TRP A 121 -15.77 -2.54 3.92
C TRP A 121 -14.94 -2.87 5.15
N ILE A 122 -14.07 -1.97 5.58
CA ILE A 122 -13.12 -2.25 6.67
C ILE A 122 -13.83 -2.19 8.03
N LEU A 123 -14.58 -1.11 8.27
CA LEU A 123 -15.30 -0.84 9.52
C LEU A 123 -16.74 -0.37 9.22
N PRO A 124 -17.64 -1.27 8.80
CA PRO A 124 -19.04 -0.93 8.66
C PRO A 124 -19.66 -0.54 10.00
N GLU A 125 -20.56 0.45 9.99
CA GLU A 125 -21.27 0.91 11.19
C GLU A 125 -21.98 -0.23 11.92
N GLU A 126 -22.54 -1.19 11.19
CA GLU A 126 -23.21 -2.35 11.76
C GLU A 126 -22.25 -3.23 12.58
N SER A 127 -21.03 -3.47 12.06
CA SER A 127 -19.98 -4.21 12.77
C SER A 127 -19.49 -3.45 14.02
N TRP A 128 -19.52 -2.12 13.97
CA TRP A 128 -19.21 -1.26 15.13
C TRP A 128 -20.31 -1.32 16.20
N ASN A 129 -21.57 -1.28 15.78
CA ASN A 129 -22.72 -1.38 16.68
C ASN A 129 -22.79 -2.75 17.37
N GLU A 130 -22.54 -3.84 16.64
CA GLU A 130 -22.41 -5.19 17.22
C GLU A 130 -21.32 -5.26 18.29
N TYR A 131 -20.17 -4.62 18.03
CA TYR A 131 -19.08 -4.54 19.00
C TYR A 131 -19.49 -3.75 20.26
N LEU A 132 -20.20 -2.62 20.10
CA LEU A 132 -20.71 -1.84 21.23
C LEU A 132 -21.74 -2.63 22.06
N GLU A 133 -22.64 -3.37 21.41
CA GLU A 133 -23.58 -4.25 22.10
C GLU A 133 -22.87 -5.38 22.87
N HIS A 134 -21.83 -5.97 22.27
CA HIS A 134 -21.02 -6.99 22.93
C HIS A 134 -20.32 -6.44 24.18
N LEU A 135 -19.76 -5.22 24.11
CA LEU A 135 -19.19 -4.54 25.28
C LEU A 135 -20.22 -4.25 26.37
N LYS A 136 -21.43 -3.84 25.97
CA LYS A 136 -22.53 -3.60 26.92
C LYS A 136 -22.92 -4.87 27.67
N LYS A 137 -23.05 -6.00 26.96
CA LYS A 137 -23.33 -7.32 27.56
C LYS A 137 -22.22 -7.77 28.51
N ILE A 138 -20.95 -7.57 28.16
CA ILE A 138 -19.82 -7.87 29.06
C ILE A 138 -19.89 -7.02 30.33
N ARG A 139 -20.17 -5.71 30.19
CA ARG A 139 -20.28 -4.82 31.33
C ARG A 139 -21.42 -5.23 32.28
N GLU A 140 -22.60 -5.50 31.73
CA GLU A 140 -23.76 -5.96 32.50
C GLU A 140 -23.46 -7.29 33.21
N SER A 141 -22.76 -8.23 32.56
CA SER A 141 -22.37 -9.50 33.19
C SER A 141 -21.35 -9.35 34.32
N ARG A 142 -20.47 -8.34 34.27
CA ARG A 142 -19.53 -8.03 35.37
C ARG A 142 -20.22 -7.36 36.54
N GLU A 143 -21.12 -6.42 36.27
CA GLU A 143 -21.87 -5.74 37.33
C GLU A 143 -22.77 -6.76 38.06
N VAL A 144 -23.37 -7.74 37.37
CA VAL A 144 -24.17 -8.80 38.01
C VAL A 144 -23.31 -9.78 38.84
N GLY A 145 -22.09 -10.10 38.40
CA GLY A 145 -21.17 -10.98 39.12
C GLY A 145 -20.48 -10.36 40.35
N GLU A 146 -20.58 -9.04 40.54
CA GLU A 146 -20.10 -8.35 41.76
C GLU A 146 -21.16 -8.30 42.88
N TYR A 147 -22.40 -8.71 42.61
CA TYR A 147 -23.51 -8.74 43.59
C TYR A 147 -23.91 -10.16 44.05
N GLU A 148 -23.18 -11.20 43.63
CA GLU A 148 -23.22 -12.57 44.21
C GLU A 148 -22.01 -12.81 45.13
#